data_AF-A0A960UQ12-F1
#
_entry.id   AF-A0A960UQ12-F1
#
_cell.length_a   1.000
_cell.length_b   1.000
_cell.length_c   1.000
_cell.angle_alpha   90.00
_cell.angle_beta   90.00
_cell.angle_gamma   90.00
#
_symmetry.space_group_name_H-M   'P 1'
#
loop_
_entity.id
_entity.type
_entity.pdbx_description
1 polymer ?
#
loop_
_entity_poly.entity_id
_entity_poly.type
_entity_poly.pdbx_seq_one_letter_code
_entity_poly.pdbx_strand_id
1 'polypeptide(L)' 'PSASAIVGSVMDLARGLGIATTVEGVETIEQLEFLKGHGCDEIQGFYFAKPMAESDFLEFVSR' A
#
# COMPACT_ATOMS: atom_id res chain seq x y z
N PRO A 1 -5.33 -1.88 16.90
CA PRO A 1 -5.56 -0.49 17.37
C PRO A 1 -4.33 0.41 17.25
N SER A 2 -3.16 0.00 17.75
CA SER A 2 -1.94 0.85 17.76
C SER A 2 -1.33 1.06 16.37
N ALA A 3 -1.15 -0.01 15.58
CA ALA A 3 -0.51 0.08 14.27
C ALA A 3 -1.28 0.99 13.29
N SER A 4 -2.61 0.86 13.18
CA SER A 4 -3.43 1.71 12.31
C SER A 4 -3.34 3.20 12.68
N ALA A 5 -3.24 3.53 13.97
CA ALA A 5 -3.06 4.91 14.41
C ALA A 5 -1.69 5.48 14.01
N ILE A 6 -0.63 4.68 14.10
CA ILE A 6 0.72 5.06 13.65
C ILE A 6 0.73 5.27 12.13
N VAL A 7 0.18 4.31 11.38
CA VAL A 7 0.09 4.38 9.91
C VAL A 7 -0.68 5.63 9.48
N GLY A 8 -1.86 5.86 10.05
CA GLY A 8 -2.65 7.07 9.76
C GLY A 8 -1.90 8.37 10.07
N SER A 9 -1.22 8.43 11.22
CA SER A 9 -0.44 9.62 11.61
C SER A 9 0.74 9.91 10.66
N VAL A 10 1.44 8.86 10.20
CA VAL A 10 2.55 8.99 9.23
C VAL A 10 2.01 9.44 7.87
N MET A 11 0.87 8.91 7.43
CA MET A 11 0.23 9.31 6.17
C MET A 11 -0.25 10.76 6.22
N ASP A 12 -0.86 11.20 7.32
CA ASP A 12 -1.29 12.60 7.47
C ASP A 12 -0.10 13.56 7.50
N LEU A 13 1.03 13.16 8.13
CA LEU A 13 2.28 13.90 8.07
C LEU A 13 2.79 14.03 6.63
N ALA A 14 2.88 12.93 5.89
CA ALA A 14 3.34 12.93 4.51
C ALA A 14 2.46 13.81 3.61
N ARG A 15 1.13 13.72 3.78
CA ARG A 15 0.15 14.59 3.08
C ARG A 15 0.39 16.07 3.39
N GLY A 16 0.59 16.42 4.67
CA GLY A 16 0.88 17.79 5.10
C GLY A 16 2.18 18.34 4.53
N LEU A 17 3.15 17.47 4.25
CA LEU A 17 4.44 17.80 3.64
C LEU A 17 4.44 17.73 2.10
N GLY A 18 3.36 17.25 1.48
CA GLY A 18 3.31 17.02 0.03
C GLY A 18 4.25 15.93 -0.45
N ILE A 19 4.51 14.91 0.38
CA ILE A 19 5.39 13.78 0.10
C ILE A 19 4.53 12.57 -0.29
N ALA A 20 4.91 11.89 -1.37
CA ALA A 20 4.25 10.66 -1.80
C ALA A 20 4.53 9.49 -0.83
N THR A 21 3.54 8.63 -0.66
CA THR A 21 3.54 7.51 0.28
C THR A 21 3.42 6.16 -0.43
N THR A 22 4.28 5.23 -0.05
CA THR A 22 4.14 3.81 -0.40
C THR A 22 3.89 3.03 0.88
N VAL A 23 2.74 2.35 0.98
CA VAL A 23 2.44 1.47 2.12
C VAL A 23 2.62 0.02 1.71
N GLU A 24 3.53 -0.66 2.39
CA GLU A 24 3.89 -2.05 2.13
C GLU A 24 3.19 -3.04 3.07
N GLY A 25 3.11 -4.30 2.65
CA GLY A 25 2.60 -5.40 3.47
C GLY A 25 1.08 -5.50 3.53
N VAL A 26 0.35 -5.00 2.52
CA VAL A 26 -1.11 -5.16 2.44
C VAL A 26 -1.49 -6.60 2.06
N GLU A 27 -2.17 -7.29 2.95
CA GLU A 27 -2.57 -8.69 2.79
C GLU A 27 -4.09 -8.88 2.72
N THR A 28 -4.87 -7.92 3.23
CA THR A 28 -6.35 -8.02 3.27
C THR A 28 -7.04 -6.81 2.65
N ILE A 29 -8.31 -7.01 2.24
CA ILE A 29 -9.13 -5.94 1.67
C ILE A 29 -9.44 -4.85 2.70
N GLU A 30 -9.59 -5.20 3.98
CA GLU A 30 -9.85 -4.24 5.05
C GLU A 30 -8.67 -3.29 5.26
N GLN A 31 -7.44 -3.78 5.12
CA GLN A 31 -6.24 -2.95 5.15
C GLN A 31 -6.20 -2.01 3.94
N LEU A 32 -6.51 -2.51 2.75
CA LEU A 32 -6.58 -1.70 1.53
C LEU A 32 -7.60 -0.55 1.66
N GLU A 33 -8.81 -0.85 2.12
CA GLU A 33 -9.86 0.16 2.28
C GLU A 33 -9.51 1.19 3.35
N PHE A 34 -8.85 0.78 4.45
CA PHE A 34 -8.31 1.70 5.44
C PHE A 34 -7.30 2.68 4.81
N LEU A 35 -6.35 2.18 4.00
CA LEU A 35 -5.31 2.99 3.37
C LEU A 35 -5.86 3.93 2.30
N LYS A 36 -6.83 3.48 1.50
CA LYS A 36 -7.55 4.33 0.55
C LYS A 36 -8.26 5.49 1.23
N GLY A 37 -8.92 5.23 2.37
CA GLY A 37 -9.59 6.26 3.17
C GLY A 37 -8.62 7.34 3.70
N HIS A 38 -7.35 7.00 3.86
CA HIS A 38 -6.29 7.94 4.26
C HIS A 38 -5.52 8.51 3.06
N GLY A 39 -5.93 8.25 1.82
CA GLY A 39 -5.32 8.81 0.62
C GLY A 39 -3.87 8.39 0.40
N CYS A 40 -3.56 7.10 0.58
CA CYS A 40 -2.29 6.51 0.18
C CYS A 40 -2.05 6.65 -1.33
N ASP A 41 -0.83 6.96 -1.75
CA ASP A 41 -0.49 7.12 -3.17
C ASP A 41 -0.19 5.77 -3.83
N GLU A 42 0.66 4.96 -3.20
CA GLU A 42 1.11 3.67 -3.71
C GLU A 42 0.95 2.56 -2.66
N ILE A 43 0.65 1.35 -3.12
CA ILE A 43 0.44 0.20 -2.24
C ILE A 43 1.20 -1.01 -2.76
N GLN A 44 1.88 -1.72 -1.86
CA GLN A 44 2.48 -3.02 -2.13
C GLN A 44 1.98 -4.04 -1.11
N GLY A 45 1.69 -5.25 -1.57
CA GLY A 45 1.40 -6.36 -0.67
C GLY A 45 0.81 -7.58 -1.35
N PHE A 46 0.77 -8.69 -0.60
CA PHE A 46 0.34 -9.99 -1.11
C PHE A 46 -1.13 -10.04 -1.49
N TYR A 47 -1.94 -9.08 -1.03
CA TYR A 47 -3.31 -8.88 -1.51
C TYR A 47 -3.35 -8.67 -3.03
N PHE A 48 -2.35 -7.96 -3.59
CA PHE A 48 -2.23 -7.73 -5.03
C PHE A 48 -1.41 -8.81 -5.70
N ALA A 49 -0.17 -8.99 -5.25
CA ALA A 49 0.77 -9.92 -5.82
C ALA A 49 1.89 -10.27 -4.83
N LYS A 50 2.38 -11.51 -4.90
CA LYS A 50 3.61 -11.89 -4.22
C LYS A 50 4.82 -11.49 -5.06
N PRO A 51 6.02 -11.35 -4.47
CA PRO A 51 7.27 -11.34 -5.22
C PRO A 51 7.31 -12.54 -6.16
N MET A 52 7.69 -12.29 -7.42
CA MET A 52 7.60 -13.28 -8.49
C MET A 52 8.85 -13.21 -9.37
N ALA A 53 9.08 -14.26 -10.16
CA ALA A 53 10.18 -14.27 -11.12
C ALA A 53 9.92 -13.28 -12.26
N GLU A 54 10.96 -12.92 -13.00
CA GLU A 54 10.86 -11.99 -14.14
C GLU A 54 9.80 -12.42 -15.16
N SER A 55 9.75 -13.70 -15.52
CA SER A 55 8.76 -14.24 -16.47
C SER A 55 7.33 -13.99 -16.01
N ASP A 56 7.08 -14.24 -14.72
CA ASP A 56 5.76 -14.13 -14.10
C ASP A 56 5.36 -12.67 -13.96
N PHE A 57 6.34 -11.79 -13.68
CA PHE A 57 6.14 -10.35 -13.63
C PHE A 57 5.75 -9.78 -14.99
N LEU A 58 6.45 -10.18 -16.05
CA LEU A 58 6.14 -9.75 -17.42
C LEU A 58 4.73 -10.18 -17.83
N GLU A 59 4.29 -11.38 -17.43
CA GLU A 59 2.90 -11.82 -17.63
C GLU A 59 1.92 -10.97 -16.80
N PHE A 60 2.23 -10.74 -15.52
CA PHE A 60 1.38 -9.99 -14.60
C PHE A 60 1.09 -8.56 -15.07
N VAL A 61 2.13 -7.82 -15.52
CA VAL A 61 1.98 -6.42 -15.97
C VAL A 61 1.41 -6.27 -17.38
N SER A 62 1.30 -7.36 -18.12
CA SER A 62 0.72 -7.38 -19.47
C SER A 62 -0.80 -7.66 -19.48
N ARG A 63 -1.39 -7.89 -18.30
CA ARG A 63 -2.84 -8.12 -18.12
C ARG A 63 -3.61 -6.81 -17.97
#